data_AF-A0A7Y5H6T2-F1
#
_entry.id   AF-A0A7Y5H6T2-F1
#
_cell.length_a   1.000
_cell.length_b   1.000
_cell.length_c   1.000
_cell.angle_alpha   90.00
_cell.angle_beta   90.00
_cell.angle_gamma   90.00
#
_symmetry.space_group_name_H-M   'P 1'
#
loop_
_entity.id
_entity.type
_entity.pdbx_description
1 polymer ?
#
loop_
_entity_poly.entity_id
_entity_poly.type
_entity_poly.pdbx_seq_one_letter_code
_entity_poly.pdbx_strand_id
1 'polypeptide(L)'
;MRRSVALALVILLPLLAAAEDAAAEYQKRAKKLEQEEGTGAANLARHCESTKMWKEAVVELTRAAEVFPDSRDLQERLEKAQQRADTVVSRPTETEKAQYQAGQAALRSALAKKWKDLAAWAKGRGLEDESFEAAARAADFGETKAASSDPKQQAVDWLNLVRRKLKVGAVTLSPKLSADAQKHCDYLVLNKIPSSASGDQVHGEDPNLPGYTPEGARSGMSSDIGRMEPLGSMKGMIGTFYHRIPLLHPDLKEVGIGFAKSGDAGRWGGGWCAIDYSGVGDRQEKAPRVVAYPSPGQKGVPRGFDGENPDPRPAGTDVVGYPVTLTWFDGEEVRGVEMEVRAAGVLVPGYVSSQEKPARADFPNDNTACFMAEGPLAASTLHKVVVRATVKGEPFEMTWEFTTGTRMSEEGWR
;
A
#
# COMPACT_ATOMS: atom_id res chain seq x y z
N MET A 1 35.22 6.65 15.13
CA MET A 1 34.48 7.76 15.78
C MET A 1 34.61 9.10 15.07
N ARG A 2 35.81 9.72 14.91
CA ARG A 2 35.90 11.06 14.27
C ARG A 2 35.46 11.15 12.80
N ARG A 3 35.58 10.08 12.01
CA ARG A 3 35.08 10.03 10.62
C ARG A 3 33.54 9.93 10.52
N SER A 4 32.89 9.26 11.48
CA SER A 4 31.43 9.08 11.51
C SER A 4 30.69 10.34 11.99
N VAL A 5 31.31 11.12 12.89
CA VAL A 5 30.77 12.41 13.36
C VAL A 5 30.92 13.50 12.29
N ALA A 6 32.03 13.52 11.55
CA ALA A 6 32.19 14.41 10.40
C ALA A 6 31.21 14.08 9.26
N LEU A 7 30.91 12.78 9.05
CA LEU A 7 29.93 12.33 8.05
C LEU A 7 28.48 12.70 8.44
N ALA A 8 28.15 12.61 9.74
CA ALA A 8 26.85 13.05 10.27
C ALA A 8 26.67 14.58 10.15
N LEU A 9 27.70 15.38 10.43
CA LEU A 9 27.65 16.85 10.25
C LEU A 9 27.48 17.25 8.79
N VAL A 10 28.10 16.53 7.84
CA VAL A 10 28.01 16.82 6.40
C VAL A 10 26.65 16.44 5.80
N ILE A 11 25.93 15.47 6.39
CA ILE A 11 24.61 15.01 5.93
C ILE A 11 23.46 15.77 6.62
N LEU A 12 23.56 16.03 7.94
CA LEU A 12 22.46 16.61 8.72
C LEU A 12 22.39 18.15 8.65
N LEU A 13 23.52 18.86 8.57
CA LEU A 13 23.53 20.34 8.49
C LEU A 13 22.84 20.89 7.23
N PRO A 14 23.01 20.32 6.02
CA PRO A 14 22.35 20.82 4.81
C PRO A 14 20.85 20.47 4.74
N LEU A 15 20.43 19.40 5.42
CA LEU A 15 19.02 18.99 5.56
C LEU A 15 18.29 19.93 6.52
N LEU A 16 18.92 20.27 7.65
CA LEU A 16 18.39 21.28 8.57
C LEU A 16 18.39 22.67 7.94
N ALA A 17 19.45 23.08 7.25
CA ALA A 17 19.51 24.38 6.56
C ALA A 17 18.42 24.48 5.48
N ALA A 18 18.14 23.40 4.74
CA ALA A 18 17.05 23.38 3.76
C ALA A 18 15.65 23.45 4.41
N ALA A 19 15.46 22.85 5.58
CA ALA A 19 14.22 22.97 6.35
C ALA A 19 14.06 24.38 6.94
N GLU A 20 15.14 25.00 7.41
CA GLU A 20 15.19 26.37 7.91
C GLU A 20 14.96 27.40 6.80
N ASP A 21 15.57 27.21 5.62
CA ASP A 21 15.36 28.05 4.43
C ASP A 21 13.92 27.93 3.91
N ALA A 22 13.37 26.71 3.86
CA ALA A 22 11.98 26.48 3.47
C ALA A 22 11.01 27.11 4.48
N ALA A 23 11.29 27.00 5.78
CA ALA A 23 10.52 27.65 6.82
C ALA A 23 10.64 29.18 6.77
N ALA A 24 11.82 29.73 6.46
CA ALA A 24 12.06 31.16 6.34
C ALA A 24 11.39 31.76 5.08
N GLU A 25 11.43 31.07 3.95
CA GLU A 25 10.73 31.49 2.74
C GLU A 25 9.21 31.40 2.89
N TYR A 26 8.72 30.37 3.60
CA TYR A 26 7.32 30.26 4.00
C TYR A 26 6.93 31.42 4.94
N GLN A 27 7.72 31.73 5.96
CA GLN A 27 7.49 32.87 6.86
C GLN A 27 7.51 34.22 6.13
N LYS A 28 8.39 34.39 5.13
CA LYS A 28 8.47 35.61 4.32
C LYS A 28 7.23 35.79 3.43
N ARG A 29 6.74 34.71 2.82
CA ARG A 29 5.49 34.71 2.04
C ARG A 29 4.26 34.89 2.93
N ALA A 30 4.28 34.31 4.13
CA ALA A 30 3.23 34.48 5.12
C ALA A 30 3.14 35.92 5.65
N LYS A 31 4.27 36.60 5.90
CA LYS A 31 4.30 38.04 6.26
C LYS A 31 3.76 38.94 5.15
N LYS A 32 4.01 38.59 3.89
CA LYS A 32 3.47 39.33 2.74
C LYS A 32 1.94 39.23 2.68
N LEU A 33 1.40 38.03 2.89
CA LEU A 33 -0.05 37.78 2.93
C LEU A 33 -0.72 38.37 4.19
N GLU A 34 0.00 38.47 5.30
CA GLU A 34 -0.46 39.10 6.55
C GLU A 34 -0.65 40.62 6.41
N GLN A 35 0.13 41.27 5.55
CA GLN A 35 -0.05 42.67 5.16
C GLN A 35 -1.23 42.88 4.21
N GLU A 36 -1.68 41.82 3.51
CA GLU A 36 -2.68 41.89 2.45
C GLU A 36 -4.11 41.54 2.94
N GLU A 37 -4.30 40.67 3.95
CA GLU A 37 -5.65 40.09 4.23
C GLU A 37 -6.11 40.01 5.71
N GLY A 38 -5.41 40.65 6.65
CA GLY A 38 -5.63 40.62 8.11
C GLY A 38 -6.90 39.92 8.68
N THR A 39 -6.72 38.89 9.52
CA THR A 39 -7.49 38.57 10.77
C THR A 39 -7.18 37.15 11.29
N GLY A 40 -7.27 36.96 12.62
CA GLY A 40 -6.70 35.86 13.40
C GLY A 40 -7.17 34.42 13.19
N ALA A 41 -8.12 34.13 12.29
CA ALA A 41 -8.51 32.73 11.98
C ALA A 41 -7.43 31.99 11.16
N ALA A 42 -6.75 32.71 10.26
CA ALA A 42 -5.60 32.20 9.52
C ALA A 42 -4.41 31.88 10.45
N ASN A 43 -4.27 32.57 11.60
CA ASN A 43 -3.22 32.29 12.58
C ASN A 43 -3.39 30.91 13.26
N LEU A 44 -4.63 30.47 13.50
CA LEU A 44 -4.91 29.21 14.18
C LEU A 44 -4.68 27.99 13.26
N ALA A 45 -5.07 28.09 11.99
CA ALA A 45 -4.82 27.06 10.99
C ALA A 45 -3.33 26.93 10.64
N ARG A 46 -2.62 28.07 10.50
CA ARG A 46 -1.15 28.14 10.32
C ARG A 46 -0.38 27.46 11.46
N HIS A 47 -0.90 27.54 12.69
CA HIS A 47 -0.30 26.89 13.86
C HIS A 47 -0.40 25.36 13.78
N CYS A 48 -1.52 24.83 13.26
CA CYS A 48 -1.81 23.39 13.20
C CYS A 48 -0.94 22.63 12.19
N GLU A 49 -0.55 23.26 11.08
CA GLU A 49 0.34 22.64 10.07
C GLU A 49 1.78 22.54 10.56
N SER A 50 2.26 23.54 11.32
CA SER A 50 3.57 23.49 11.96
C SER A 50 3.66 22.32 12.94
N THR A 51 2.60 22.05 13.70
CA THR A 51 2.54 20.97 14.70
C THR A 51 2.60 19.58 14.05
N LYS A 52 1.95 19.35 12.90
CA LYS A 52 2.03 18.05 12.20
C LYS A 52 3.42 17.80 11.61
N MET A 53 4.07 18.85 11.09
CA MET A 53 5.47 18.78 10.66
C MET A 53 6.41 18.50 11.85
N TRP A 54 6.17 19.12 13.01
CA TRP A 54 6.92 18.81 14.23
C TRP A 54 6.69 17.37 14.71
N LYS A 55 5.48 16.82 14.59
CA LYS A 55 5.20 15.41 14.89
C LYS A 55 5.95 14.44 13.99
N GLU A 56 6.03 14.73 12.69
CA GLU A 56 6.81 13.91 11.75
C GLU A 56 8.33 14.09 11.96
N ALA A 57 8.78 15.31 12.26
CA ALA A 57 10.16 15.58 12.64
C ALA A 57 10.55 14.87 13.94
N VAL A 58 9.65 14.76 14.92
CA VAL A 58 9.83 13.96 16.13
C VAL A 58 10.03 12.49 15.78
N VAL A 59 9.27 11.91 14.85
CA VAL A 59 9.45 10.50 14.44
C VAL A 59 10.86 10.28 13.86
N GLU A 60 11.32 11.17 12.98
CA GLU A 60 12.65 11.02 12.37
C GLU A 60 13.78 11.36 13.36
N LEU A 61 13.59 12.35 14.24
CA LEU A 61 14.56 12.68 15.30
C LEU A 61 14.66 11.58 16.35
N THR A 62 13.56 10.91 16.69
CA THR A 62 13.56 9.74 17.58
C THR A 62 14.35 8.59 16.97
N ARG A 63 14.13 8.27 15.69
CA ARG A 63 14.93 7.26 14.97
C ARG A 63 16.41 7.64 14.93
N ALA A 64 16.73 8.92 14.76
CA ALA A 64 18.11 9.39 14.81
C ALA A 64 18.71 9.30 16.23
N ALA A 65 17.93 9.60 17.27
CA ALA A 65 18.36 9.54 18.66
C ALA A 65 18.57 8.09 19.15
N GLU A 66 17.78 7.12 18.65
CA GLU A 66 17.97 5.68 18.89
C GLU A 66 19.30 5.17 18.31
N VAL A 67 19.72 5.72 17.17
CA VAL A 67 21.01 5.37 16.54
C VAL A 67 22.19 6.09 17.20
N PHE A 68 21.96 7.27 17.80
CA PHE A 68 23.00 8.11 18.43
C PHE A 68 22.62 8.58 19.84
N PRO A 69 22.52 7.65 20.82
CA PRO A 69 21.95 7.94 22.14
C PRO A 69 22.78 8.94 22.97
N ASP A 70 24.10 8.99 22.77
CA ASP A 70 25.02 9.86 23.53
C ASP A 70 25.09 11.31 22.99
N SER A 71 24.37 11.63 21.91
CA SER A 71 24.40 12.97 21.31
C SER A 71 23.50 13.95 22.06
N ARG A 72 24.09 14.72 22.97
CA ARG A 72 23.39 15.73 23.78
C ARG A 72 22.62 16.77 22.93
N ASP A 73 23.16 17.14 21.77
CA ASP A 73 22.53 18.09 20.83
C ASP A 73 21.29 17.48 20.15
N LEU A 74 21.31 16.19 19.79
CA LEU A 74 20.13 15.50 19.23
C LEU A 74 19.04 15.32 20.28
N GLN A 75 19.41 14.97 21.52
CA GLN A 75 18.45 14.81 22.62
C GLN A 75 17.75 16.14 22.96
N GLU A 76 18.50 17.25 23.05
CA GLU A 76 17.93 18.57 23.33
C GLU A 76 17.01 19.07 22.19
N ARG A 77 17.32 18.69 20.94
CA ARG A 77 16.50 19.03 19.77
C ARG A 77 15.23 18.19 19.67
N LEU A 78 15.32 16.90 19.99
CA LEU A 78 14.16 16.02 20.07
C LEU A 78 13.17 16.52 21.13
N GLU A 79 13.67 16.92 22.30
CA GLU A 79 12.85 17.46 23.39
C GLU A 79 12.13 18.77 22.99
N LYS A 80 12.82 19.68 22.30
CA LYS A 80 12.21 20.91 21.75
C LYS A 80 11.19 20.64 20.64
N ALA A 81 11.43 19.63 19.81
CA ALA A 81 10.49 19.21 18.77
C ALA A 81 9.22 18.59 19.37
N GLN A 82 9.37 17.79 20.43
CA GLN A 82 8.28 17.18 21.18
C GLN A 82 7.40 18.23 21.86
N GLN A 83 8.01 19.21 22.55
CA GLN A 83 7.28 20.31 23.18
C GLN A 83 6.43 21.12 22.19
N ARG A 84 6.90 21.28 20.94
CA ARG A 84 6.19 22.01 19.89
C ARG A 84 5.08 21.18 19.23
N ALA A 85 5.21 19.86 19.23
CA ALA A 85 4.22 18.92 18.68
C ALA A 85 2.95 18.80 19.55
N ASP A 86 3.00 19.16 20.83
CA ASP A 86 1.92 18.88 21.79
C ASP A 86 0.83 19.99 21.88
N THR A 87 0.97 21.11 21.18
CA THR A 87 -0.03 22.20 21.10
C THR A 87 -0.92 22.12 19.83
N VAL A 88 -2.26 21.98 19.96
CA VAL A 88 -3.28 21.71 18.88
C VAL A 88 -4.37 22.85 18.89
N VAL A 89 -5.21 23.20 17.86
CA VAL A 89 -6.25 22.43 17.10
C VAL A 89 -6.85 23.17 15.86
N SER A 90 -6.99 22.49 14.69
CA SER A 90 -8.18 22.37 13.79
C SER A 90 -7.88 21.67 12.43
N ARG A 91 -8.92 21.19 11.71
CA ARG A 91 -8.84 20.40 10.44
C ARG A 91 -8.67 21.26 9.17
N PRO A 92 -7.86 20.82 8.17
CA PRO A 92 -7.61 21.56 6.93
C PRO A 92 -8.71 21.36 5.85
N THR A 93 -8.87 22.37 4.99
CA THR A 93 -9.78 22.39 3.82
C THR A 93 -9.19 21.63 2.61
N GLU A 94 -10.01 21.36 1.59
CA GLU A 94 -9.59 20.60 0.38
C GLU A 94 -8.54 21.34 -0.48
N THR A 95 -8.62 22.67 -0.55
CA THR A 95 -7.60 23.49 -1.26
C THR A 95 -6.25 23.41 -0.54
N GLU A 96 -6.26 23.38 0.79
CA GLU A 96 -5.06 23.24 1.63
C GLU A 96 -4.44 21.83 1.51
N LYS A 97 -5.26 20.77 1.40
CA LYS A 97 -4.78 19.42 1.10
C LYS A 97 -4.08 19.33 -0.25
N ALA A 98 -4.60 20.00 -1.28
CA ALA A 98 -4.00 20.03 -2.62
C ALA A 98 -2.66 20.78 -2.62
N GLN A 99 -2.58 21.92 -1.93
CA GLN A 99 -1.35 22.69 -1.77
C GLN A 99 -0.29 21.93 -0.92
N TYR A 100 -0.72 21.19 0.09
CA TYR A 100 0.11 20.29 0.88
C TYR A 100 0.72 19.16 0.02
N GLN A 101 -0.06 18.51 -0.83
CA GLN A 101 0.45 17.48 -1.74
C GLN A 101 1.50 18.05 -2.71
N ALA A 102 1.27 19.27 -3.22
CA ALA A 102 2.24 19.96 -4.06
C ALA A 102 3.55 20.30 -3.32
N GLY A 103 3.47 20.75 -2.07
CA GLY A 103 4.63 21.00 -1.21
C GLY A 103 5.43 19.74 -0.88
N GLN A 104 4.75 18.62 -0.59
CA GLN A 104 5.39 17.32 -0.39
C GLN A 104 6.11 16.82 -1.64
N ALA A 105 5.52 17.01 -2.82
CA ALA A 105 6.15 16.64 -4.08
C ALA A 105 7.42 17.47 -4.36
N ALA A 106 7.38 18.78 -4.10
CA ALA A 106 8.53 19.66 -4.27
C ALA A 106 9.69 19.30 -3.32
N LEU A 107 9.38 19.02 -2.04
CA LEU A 107 10.37 18.61 -1.05
C LEU A 107 11.04 17.27 -1.42
N ARG A 108 10.24 16.28 -1.84
CA ARG A 108 10.76 14.97 -2.29
C ARG A 108 11.67 15.11 -3.51
N SER A 109 11.29 15.94 -4.48
CA SER A 109 12.10 16.21 -5.67
C SER A 109 13.43 16.90 -5.34
N ALA A 110 13.41 17.89 -4.45
CA ALA A 110 14.63 18.57 -3.99
C ALA A 110 15.59 17.64 -3.23
N LEU A 111 15.04 16.77 -2.38
CA LEU A 111 15.81 15.76 -1.65
C LEU A 111 16.41 14.72 -2.60
N ALA A 112 15.62 14.20 -3.56
CA ALA A 112 16.08 13.23 -4.54
C ALA A 112 17.27 13.76 -5.37
N LYS A 113 17.18 15.01 -5.85
CA LYS A 113 18.26 15.66 -6.60
C LYS A 113 19.54 15.76 -5.77
N LYS A 114 19.44 16.23 -4.53
CA LYS A 114 20.61 16.36 -3.64
C LYS A 114 21.24 15.00 -3.30
N TRP A 115 20.45 13.95 -3.15
CA TRP A 115 20.97 12.59 -2.93
C TRP A 115 21.71 12.05 -4.17
N LYS A 116 21.24 12.35 -5.38
CA LYS A 116 21.95 12.02 -6.62
C LYS A 116 23.29 12.76 -6.73
N ASP A 117 23.31 14.04 -6.41
CA ASP A 117 24.54 14.85 -6.41
C ASP A 117 25.56 14.33 -5.37
N LEU A 118 25.08 13.93 -4.19
CA LEU A 118 25.90 13.36 -3.11
C LEU A 118 26.46 11.98 -3.49
N ALA A 119 25.65 11.13 -4.12
CA ALA A 119 26.09 9.82 -4.62
C ALA A 119 27.16 9.97 -5.72
N ALA A 120 26.99 10.94 -6.63
CA ALA A 120 27.99 11.24 -7.66
C ALA A 120 29.31 11.77 -7.06
N TRP A 121 29.22 12.62 -6.04
CA TRP A 121 30.39 13.13 -5.30
C TRP A 121 31.14 12.02 -4.55
N ALA A 122 30.41 11.10 -3.89
CA ALA A 122 31.00 9.96 -3.16
C ALA A 122 31.69 8.98 -4.11
N LYS A 123 31.04 8.70 -5.26
CA LYS A 123 31.60 7.89 -6.35
C LYS A 123 32.92 8.46 -6.87
N GLY A 124 32.96 9.78 -7.12
CA GLY A 124 34.18 10.48 -7.56
C GLY A 124 35.35 10.44 -6.57
N ARG A 125 35.13 9.97 -5.34
CA ARG A 125 36.15 9.87 -4.28
C ARG A 125 36.41 8.43 -3.81
N GLY A 126 35.83 7.43 -4.48
CA GLY A 126 36.02 6.01 -4.15
C GLY A 126 35.41 5.61 -2.80
N LEU A 127 34.38 6.32 -2.34
CA LEU A 127 33.69 6.07 -1.07
C LEU A 127 32.45 5.18 -1.27
N GLU A 128 32.54 4.19 -2.16
CA GLU A 128 31.43 3.30 -2.52
C GLU A 128 31.19 2.28 -1.39
N ASP A 129 30.00 2.33 -0.78
CA ASP A 129 29.49 1.38 0.21
C ASP A 129 28.04 1.05 -0.19
N GLU A 130 27.56 -0.17 0.10
CA GLU A 130 26.19 -0.64 -0.19
C GLU A 130 25.10 0.32 0.30
N SER A 131 25.37 1.08 1.35
CA SER A 131 24.50 2.13 1.88
C SER A 131 24.29 3.33 0.93
N PHE A 132 25.28 3.68 0.11
CA PHE A 132 25.15 4.73 -0.91
C PHE A 132 24.35 4.25 -2.13
N GLU A 133 24.50 2.99 -2.55
CA GLU A 133 23.64 2.41 -3.59
C GLU A 133 22.18 2.27 -3.12
N ALA A 134 21.97 1.90 -1.85
CA ALA A 134 20.64 1.83 -1.25
C ALA A 134 20.00 3.23 -1.16
N ALA A 135 20.76 4.26 -0.81
CA ALA A 135 20.30 5.65 -0.78
C ALA A 135 20.05 6.23 -2.18
N ALA A 136 20.88 5.89 -3.17
CA ALA A 136 20.66 6.26 -4.58
C ALA A 136 19.41 5.58 -5.16
N ARG A 137 19.16 4.31 -4.82
CA ARG A 137 17.89 3.63 -5.14
C ARG A 137 16.69 4.24 -4.41
N ALA A 138 16.86 4.71 -3.17
CA ALA A 138 15.82 5.44 -2.44
C ALA A 138 15.55 6.84 -3.02
N ALA A 139 16.57 7.49 -3.59
CA ALA A 139 16.45 8.76 -4.30
C ALA A 139 15.84 8.60 -5.71
N ASP A 140 16.12 7.51 -6.42
CA ASP A 140 15.36 7.09 -7.61
C ASP A 140 13.90 6.78 -7.26
N PHE A 141 13.64 6.30 -6.03
CA PHE A 141 12.29 6.22 -5.46
C PHE A 141 11.65 7.59 -5.18
N GLY A 142 12.44 8.67 -5.07
CA GLY A 142 11.96 10.06 -5.03
C GLY A 142 11.76 10.68 -6.42
N GLU A 143 12.30 10.04 -7.47
CA GLU A 143 12.01 10.31 -8.88
C GLU A 143 10.81 9.51 -9.42
N THR A 144 10.11 8.74 -8.58
CA THR A 144 8.72 8.42 -8.91
C THR A 144 7.99 9.74 -9.00
N LYS A 145 7.62 10.12 -10.24
CA LYS A 145 6.50 10.99 -10.64
C LYS A 145 5.87 11.67 -9.42
N ALA A 146 5.95 13.01 -9.32
CA ALA A 146 5.21 13.79 -8.34
C ALA A 146 3.91 13.07 -7.99
N ALA A 147 3.72 12.67 -6.72
CA ALA A 147 2.68 11.73 -6.31
C ALA A 147 1.39 12.11 -7.03
N SER A 148 0.95 11.24 -7.95
CA SER A 148 -0.09 11.62 -8.90
C SER A 148 -1.30 12.13 -8.12
N SER A 149 -1.84 13.29 -8.48
CA SER A 149 -3.10 13.76 -7.88
C SER A 149 -4.29 12.92 -8.35
N ASP A 150 -4.11 12.09 -9.39
CA ASP A 150 -5.12 11.15 -9.86
C ASP A 150 -5.20 9.92 -8.92
N PRO A 151 -6.34 9.71 -8.22
CA PRO A 151 -6.53 8.58 -7.32
C PRO A 151 -6.36 7.20 -8.00
N LYS A 152 -6.69 7.08 -9.30
CA LYS A 152 -6.52 5.81 -10.03
C LYS A 152 -5.05 5.49 -10.20
N GLN A 153 -4.24 6.48 -10.57
CA GLN A 153 -2.79 6.31 -10.64
C GLN A 153 -2.16 6.03 -9.27
N GLN A 154 -2.64 6.66 -8.18
CA GLN A 154 -2.16 6.33 -6.83
C GLN A 154 -2.39 4.86 -6.47
N ALA A 155 -3.53 4.29 -6.85
CA ALA A 155 -3.83 2.88 -6.65
C ALA A 155 -2.86 1.98 -7.42
N VAL A 156 -2.59 2.28 -8.70
CA VAL A 156 -1.60 1.55 -9.52
C VAL A 156 -0.18 1.68 -8.98
N ASP A 157 0.21 2.88 -8.54
CA ASP A 157 1.52 3.11 -7.94
C ASP A 157 1.70 2.27 -6.66
N TRP A 158 0.64 2.17 -5.85
CA TRP A 158 0.63 1.33 -4.65
C TRP A 158 0.68 -0.17 -4.99
N LEU A 159 -0.12 -0.65 -5.95
CA LEU A 159 -0.05 -2.03 -6.43
C LEU A 159 1.36 -2.36 -6.92
N ASN A 160 2.00 -1.45 -7.64
CA ASN A 160 3.37 -1.63 -8.13
C ASN A 160 4.41 -1.66 -6.99
N LEU A 161 4.18 -1.01 -5.84
CA LEU A 161 5.03 -1.19 -4.66
C LEU A 161 4.97 -2.62 -4.15
N VAL A 162 3.78 -3.22 -4.15
CA VAL A 162 3.56 -4.61 -3.74
C VAL A 162 4.17 -5.58 -4.74
N ARG A 163 3.86 -5.42 -6.04
CA ARG A 163 4.38 -6.26 -7.13
C ARG A 163 5.90 -6.28 -7.20
N ARG A 164 6.58 -5.16 -6.94
CA ARG A 164 8.05 -5.09 -6.85
C ARG A 164 8.62 -5.95 -5.74
N LYS A 165 8.01 -5.99 -4.55
CA LYS A 165 8.48 -6.84 -3.43
C LYS A 165 8.40 -8.33 -3.78
N LEU A 166 7.42 -8.69 -4.60
CA LEU A 166 7.20 -10.03 -5.12
C LEU A 166 8.01 -10.35 -6.37
N LYS A 167 8.76 -9.37 -6.91
CA LYS A 167 9.55 -9.49 -8.14
C LYS A 167 8.71 -9.85 -9.38
N VAL A 168 7.42 -9.57 -9.37
CA VAL A 168 6.57 -9.65 -10.57
C VAL A 168 6.56 -8.29 -11.28
N GLY A 169 6.33 -8.30 -12.60
CA GLY A 169 6.43 -7.10 -13.42
C GLY A 169 5.44 -6.01 -13.00
N ALA A 170 5.84 -4.74 -13.08
CA ALA A 170 4.92 -3.63 -12.84
C ALA A 170 3.79 -3.58 -13.88
N VAL A 171 2.66 -3.00 -13.49
CA VAL A 171 1.50 -2.77 -14.36
C VAL A 171 1.32 -1.28 -14.66
N THR A 172 0.67 -0.98 -15.79
CA THR A 172 0.27 0.38 -16.17
C THR A 172 -1.24 0.59 -15.96
N LEU A 173 -1.65 1.84 -15.78
CA LEU A 173 -3.06 2.22 -15.83
C LEU A 173 -3.47 2.35 -17.30
N SER A 174 -4.34 1.46 -17.77
CA SER A 174 -4.81 1.47 -19.16
C SER A 174 -5.94 2.49 -19.34
N PRO A 175 -5.81 3.51 -20.21
CA PRO A 175 -6.89 4.47 -20.45
C PRO A 175 -8.16 3.81 -20.98
N LYS A 176 -8.01 2.80 -21.85
CA LYS A 176 -9.14 2.06 -22.42
C LYS A 176 -9.86 1.24 -21.36
N LEU A 177 -9.15 0.37 -20.63
CA LEU A 177 -9.79 -0.46 -19.60
C LEU A 177 -10.39 0.43 -18.49
N SER A 178 -9.76 1.54 -18.16
CA SER A 178 -10.30 2.49 -17.18
C SER A 178 -11.59 3.17 -17.66
N ALA A 179 -11.72 3.46 -18.95
CA ALA A 179 -12.95 4.01 -19.52
C ALA A 179 -14.07 2.96 -19.49
N ASP A 180 -13.77 1.70 -19.77
CA ASP A 180 -14.73 0.61 -19.75
C ASP A 180 -15.17 0.29 -18.30
N ALA A 181 -14.24 0.21 -17.36
CA ALA A 181 -14.50 0.06 -15.93
C ALA A 181 -15.31 1.24 -15.35
N GLN A 182 -15.10 2.46 -15.86
CA GLN A 182 -15.88 3.62 -15.45
C GLN A 182 -17.35 3.49 -15.86
N LYS A 183 -17.63 3.04 -17.10
CA LYS A 183 -19.02 2.79 -17.56
C LYS A 183 -19.72 1.80 -16.63
N HIS A 184 -19.02 0.75 -16.20
CA HIS A 184 -19.57 -0.22 -15.26
C HIS A 184 -19.91 0.39 -13.90
N CYS A 185 -18.99 1.17 -13.31
CA CYS A 185 -19.27 1.85 -12.05
C CYS A 185 -20.45 2.84 -12.16
N ASP A 186 -20.52 3.58 -13.27
CA ASP A 186 -21.61 4.51 -13.55
C ASP A 186 -22.95 3.76 -13.69
N TYR A 187 -22.95 2.59 -14.33
CA TYR A 187 -24.12 1.70 -14.42
C TYR A 187 -24.61 1.26 -13.04
N LEU A 188 -23.70 0.80 -12.16
CA LEU A 188 -24.05 0.36 -10.81
C LEU A 188 -24.69 1.49 -9.99
N VAL A 189 -24.15 2.72 -10.09
CA VAL A 189 -24.72 3.91 -9.43
C VAL A 189 -26.07 4.30 -10.03
N LEU A 190 -26.18 4.35 -11.36
CA LEU A 190 -27.38 4.76 -12.07
C LEU A 190 -28.57 3.85 -11.75
N ASN A 191 -28.31 2.54 -11.67
CA ASN A 191 -29.32 1.53 -11.36
C ASN A 191 -29.48 1.28 -9.85
N LYS A 192 -28.83 2.10 -9.01
CA LYS A 192 -28.95 2.08 -7.55
C LYS A 192 -28.72 0.69 -6.96
N ILE A 193 -27.74 -0.03 -7.49
CA ILE A 193 -27.35 -1.33 -6.95
C ILE A 193 -26.96 -1.13 -5.48
N PRO A 194 -27.60 -1.85 -4.52
CA PRO A 194 -27.42 -1.58 -3.10
C PRO A 194 -26.03 -2.01 -2.63
N SER A 195 -25.53 -1.37 -1.58
CA SER A 195 -24.22 -1.71 -1.01
C SER A 195 -24.14 -3.13 -0.39
N SER A 196 -25.28 -3.81 -0.24
CA SER A 196 -25.35 -5.22 0.18
C SER A 196 -25.31 -6.22 -0.99
N ALA A 197 -25.39 -5.77 -2.23
CA ALA A 197 -25.36 -6.64 -3.42
C ALA A 197 -23.99 -7.32 -3.57
N SER A 198 -23.96 -8.52 -4.16
CA SER A 198 -22.72 -9.26 -4.42
C SER A 198 -22.86 -10.25 -5.58
N GLY A 199 -21.74 -10.84 -6.02
CA GLY A 199 -21.73 -11.79 -7.14
C GLY A 199 -22.26 -11.14 -8.42
N ASP A 200 -23.11 -11.86 -9.16
CA ASP A 200 -23.67 -11.38 -10.42
C ASP A 200 -24.39 -10.03 -10.31
N GLN A 201 -24.89 -9.67 -9.13
CA GLN A 201 -25.54 -8.37 -8.90
C GLN A 201 -24.59 -7.18 -9.02
N VAL A 202 -23.29 -7.39 -8.81
CA VAL A 202 -22.27 -6.34 -8.84
C VAL A 202 -21.29 -6.47 -9.99
N HIS A 203 -21.19 -7.65 -10.60
CA HIS A 203 -20.37 -7.87 -11.79
C HIS A 203 -21.17 -7.74 -13.10
N GLY A 204 -22.44 -8.16 -13.09
CA GLY A 204 -23.29 -8.19 -14.27
C GLY A 204 -23.98 -6.86 -14.59
N GLU A 205 -24.32 -6.67 -15.85
CA GLU A 205 -25.22 -5.62 -16.30
C GLU A 205 -26.40 -6.22 -17.09
N ASP A 206 -27.61 -5.74 -16.82
CA ASP A 206 -28.81 -6.03 -17.63
C ASP A 206 -28.84 -5.11 -18.86
N PRO A 207 -28.84 -5.66 -20.10
CA PRO A 207 -28.89 -4.87 -21.34
C PRO A 207 -30.15 -4.02 -21.52
N ASN A 208 -31.20 -4.26 -20.72
CA ASN A 208 -32.45 -3.50 -20.77
C ASN A 208 -32.46 -2.31 -19.79
N LEU A 209 -31.45 -2.17 -18.95
CA LEU A 209 -31.36 -1.10 -17.96
C LEU A 209 -30.55 0.11 -18.50
N PRO A 210 -30.89 1.33 -18.06
CA PRO A 210 -30.20 2.54 -18.51
C PRO A 210 -28.71 2.50 -18.13
N GLY A 211 -27.88 3.10 -18.97
CA GLY A 211 -26.42 3.15 -18.78
C GLY A 211 -25.68 1.87 -19.17
N TYR A 212 -26.39 0.80 -19.55
CA TYR A 212 -25.76 -0.42 -20.05
C TYR A 212 -24.85 -0.11 -21.24
N THR A 213 -23.67 -0.72 -21.23
CA THR A 213 -22.80 -0.76 -22.41
C THR A 213 -22.14 -2.14 -22.53
N PRO A 214 -21.92 -2.66 -23.75
CA PRO A 214 -21.17 -3.90 -23.91
C PRO A 214 -19.76 -3.84 -23.30
N GLU A 215 -19.14 -2.66 -23.28
CA GLU A 215 -17.82 -2.45 -22.66
C GLU A 215 -17.87 -2.50 -21.13
N GLY A 216 -18.82 -1.79 -20.51
CA GLY A 216 -19.01 -1.81 -19.06
C GLY A 216 -19.31 -3.21 -18.57
N ALA A 217 -20.24 -3.92 -19.23
CA ALA A 217 -20.60 -5.29 -18.88
C ALA A 217 -19.40 -6.26 -18.96
N ARG A 218 -18.56 -6.15 -20.00
CA ARG A 218 -17.32 -6.96 -20.08
C ARG A 218 -16.33 -6.61 -18.98
N SER A 219 -16.20 -5.32 -18.66
CA SER A 219 -15.26 -4.85 -17.63
C SER A 219 -15.70 -5.29 -16.23
N GLY A 220 -16.99 -5.19 -15.90
CA GLY A 220 -17.54 -5.67 -14.62
C GLY A 220 -17.28 -7.14 -14.36
N MET A 221 -17.44 -7.98 -15.38
CA MET A 221 -17.11 -9.42 -15.31
C MET A 221 -15.61 -9.72 -15.21
N SER A 222 -14.75 -8.76 -15.56
CA SER A 222 -13.29 -8.92 -15.56
C SER A 222 -12.61 -8.11 -14.44
N SER A 223 -13.39 -7.64 -13.46
CA SER A 223 -12.93 -6.73 -12.42
C SER A 223 -13.08 -7.31 -11.03
N ASP A 224 -12.16 -6.95 -10.15
CA ASP A 224 -12.45 -6.93 -8.72
C ASP A 224 -13.31 -5.70 -8.41
N ILE A 225 -14.38 -5.88 -7.63
CA ILE A 225 -15.35 -4.82 -7.31
C ILE A 225 -15.26 -4.41 -5.85
N GLY A 226 -14.83 -3.17 -5.63
CA GLY A 226 -14.66 -2.54 -4.33
C GLY A 226 -15.70 -1.45 -4.07
N ARG A 227 -15.72 -0.96 -2.82
CA ARG A 227 -16.69 0.05 -2.35
C ARG A 227 -16.08 1.37 -1.90
N MET A 228 -14.75 1.42 -1.87
CA MET A 228 -13.97 2.60 -1.52
C MET A 228 -13.48 3.32 -2.76
N GLU A 229 -12.91 4.50 -2.60
CA GLU A 229 -12.10 5.14 -3.63
C GLU A 229 -10.97 4.21 -4.13
N PRO A 230 -10.40 4.45 -5.33
CA PRO A 230 -9.44 3.54 -5.97
C PRO A 230 -8.31 3.03 -5.09
N LEU A 231 -7.65 3.90 -4.33
CA LEU A 231 -6.53 3.51 -3.48
C LEU A 231 -6.98 2.65 -2.28
N GLY A 232 -8.14 2.96 -1.70
CA GLY A 232 -8.74 2.17 -0.62
C GLY A 232 -9.08 0.77 -1.13
N SER A 233 -9.83 0.69 -2.23
CA SER A 233 -10.24 -0.58 -2.84
C SER A 233 -9.06 -1.46 -3.23
N MET A 234 -8.01 -0.88 -3.84
CA MET A 234 -6.78 -1.63 -4.19
C MET A 234 -6.08 -2.21 -2.95
N LYS A 235 -5.99 -1.44 -1.86
CA LYS A 235 -5.41 -1.91 -0.60
C LYS A 235 -6.24 -3.02 0.04
N GLY A 236 -7.56 -2.85 0.04
CA GLY A 236 -8.51 -3.84 0.49
C GLY A 236 -8.34 -5.16 -0.23
N MET A 237 -8.39 -5.14 -1.56
CA MET A 237 -8.30 -6.34 -2.42
C MET A 237 -6.96 -7.08 -2.26
N ILE A 238 -5.83 -6.37 -2.20
CA ILE A 238 -4.54 -7.03 -1.85
C ILE A 238 -4.54 -7.58 -0.42
N GLY A 239 -5.35 -7.00 0.46
CA GLY A 239 -5.59 -7.48 1.82
C GLY A 239 -6.29 -8.83 1.92
N THR A 240 -6.99 -9.28 0.86
CA THR A 240 -7.83 -10.48 0.90
C THR A 240 -7.21 -11.67 0.16
N PHE A 241 -7.91 -12.81 0.12
CA PHE A 241 -7.40 -14.01 -0.54
C PHE A 241 -7.71 -13.98 -2.04
N TYR A 242 -8.99 -14.05 -2.44
CA TYR A 242 -9.37 -14.23 -3.84
C TYR A 242 -9.02 -13.03 -4.73
N HIS A 243 -9.40 -11.82 -4.35
CA HIS A 243 -9.14 -10.61 -5.13
C HIS A 243 -7.64 -10.33 -5.33
N ARG A 244 -6.78 -10.79 -4.40
CA ARG A 244 -5.34 -10.61 -4.53
C ARG A 244 -4.73 -11.40 -5.70
N ILE A 245 -5.30 -12.56 -6.03
CA ILE A 245 -4.71 -13.51 -7.00
C ILE A 245 -4.52 -12.86 -8.38
N PRO A 246 -5.56 -12.31 -9.05
CA PRO A 246 -5.39 -11.71 -10.37
C PRO A 246 -4.46 -10.48 -10.35
N LEU A 247 -4.55 -9.66 -9.31
CA LEU A 247 -3.75 -8.43 -9.18
C LEU A 247 -2.25 -8.70 -8.99
N LEU A 248 -1.88 -9.89 -8.53
CA LEU A 248 -0.49 -10.34 -8.37
C LEU A 248 -0.04 -11.30 -9.47
N HIS A 249 -0.87 -11.57 -10.47
CA HIS A 249 -0.53 -12.45 -11.57
C HIS A 249 0.74 -11.94 -12.29
N PRO A 250 1.76 -12.80 -12.54
CA PRO A 250 3.02 -12.39 -13.16
C PRO A 250 2.86 -11.81 -14.56
N ASP A 251 1.83 -12.25 -15.29
CA ASP A 251 1.57 -11.83 -16.68
C ASP A 251 0.60 -10.65 -16.79
N LEU A 252 0.07 -10.14 -15.68
CA LEU A 252 -0.69 -8.89 -15.67
C LEU A 252 0.23 -7.74 -16.12
N LYS A 253 -0.21 -6.96 -17.12
CA LYS A 253 0.52 -5.83 -17.70
C LYS A 253 -0.17 -4.51 -17.49
N GLU A 254 -1.50 -4.52 -17.56
CA GLU A 254 -2.30 -3.32 -17.41
C GLU A 254 -3.51 -3.59 -16.51
N VAL A 255 -3.96 -2.55 -15.82
CA VAL A 255 -5.26 -2.56 -15.13
C VAL A 255 -6.09 -1.36 -15.59
N GLY A 256 -7.41 -1.55 -15.65
CA GLY A 256 -8.37 -0.47 -15.77
C GLY A 256 -8.95 -0.14 -14.41
N ILE A 257 -9.16 1.15 -14.11
CA ILE A 257 -9.83 1.55 -12.87
C ILE A 257 -11.02 2.46 -13.17
N GLY A 258 -12.19 2.04 -12.75
CA GLY A 258 -13.43 2.84 -12.71
C GLY A 258 -13.77 3.21 -11.27
N PHE A 259 -14.36 4.39 -11.06
CA PHE A 259 -14.93 4.73 -9.76
C PHE A 259 -16.11 5.67 -9.88
N ALA A 260 -17.23 5.33 -9.27
CA ALA A 260 -18.42 6.18 -9.20
C ALA A 260 -18.92 6.27 -7.75
N LYS A 261 -19.16 7.49 -7.28
CA LYS A 261 -19.75 7.70 -5.94
C LYS A 261 -21.22 7.32 -5.96
N SER A 262 -21.64 6.55 -4.97
CA SER A 262 -23.02 6.23 -4.68
C SER A 262 -23.56 7.14 -3.57
N GLY A 263 -24.86 7.42 -3.59
CA GLY A 263 -25.54 8.05 -2.46
C GLY A 263 -25.71 7.10 -1.26
N ASP A 264 -25.52 5.80 -1.47
CA ASP A 264 -25.50 4.79 -0.41
C ASP A 264 -24.08 4.64 0.12
N ALA A 265 -23.80 5.28 1.26
CA ALA A 265 -22.48 5.30 1.86
C ALA A 265 -21.98 3.91 2.33
N GLY A 266 -22.90 2.94 2.53
CA GLY A 266 -22.58 1.62 3.07
C GLY A 266 -21.66 1.67 4.30
N ARG A 267 -21.00 0.55 4.61
CA ARG A 267 -19.93 0.50 5.63
C ARG A 267 -18.60 1.10 5.12
N TRP A 268 -18.43 1.17 3.80
CA TRP A 268 -17.12 1.24 3.13
C TRP A 268 -16.89 2.50 2.29
N GLY A 269 -17.55 3.62 2.59
CA GLY A 269 -17.18 4.91 1.98
C GLY A 269 -17.93 5.30 0.71
N GLY A 270 -18.94 4.53 0.30
CA GLY A 270 -20.04 5.03 -0.52
C GLY A 270 -19.79 5.15 -2.00
N GLY A 271 -19.00 4.27 -2.61
CA GLY A 271 -18.87 4.22 -4.06
C GLY A 271 -18.83 2.79 -4.60
N TRP A 272 -18.66 2.70 -5.91
CA TRP A 272 -18.31 1.49 -6.63
C TRP A 272 -16.99 1.72 -7.32
N CYS A 273 -16.03 0.83 -7.09
CA CYS A 273 -14.72 0.84 -7.73
C CYS A 273 -14.54 -0.48 -8.47
N ALA A 274 -14.28 -0.44 -9.77
CA ALA A 274 -13.94 -1.61 -10.56
C ALA A 274 -12.46 -1.56 -10.91
N ILE A 275 -11.73 -2.63 -10.59
CA ILE A 275 -10.33 -2.82 -10.98
C ILE A 275 -10.29 -3.95 -12.00
N ASP A 276 -10.35 -3.57 -13.28
CA ASP A 276 -10.33 -4.48 -14.42
C ASP A 276 -8.91 -5.01 -14.62
N TYR A 277 -8.74 -6.31 -14.45
CA TYR A 277 -7.46 -7.00 -14.58
C TYR A 277 -7.35 -7.81 -15.89
N SER A 278 -8.21 -7.54 -16.88
CA SER A 278 -8.16 -8.20 -18.20
C SER A 278 -6.93 -7.83 -19.05
N GLY A 279 -6.14 -6.85 -18.62
CA GLY A 279 -4.86 -6.45 -19.25
C GLY A 279 -3.72 -7.44 -19.03
N VAL A 280 -3.99 -8.74 -19.12
CA VAL A 280 -2.99 -9.81 -19.11
C VAL A 280 -2.28 -9.84 -20.47
N GLY A 281 -0.96 -9.82 -20.46
CA GLY A 281 -0.15 -9.88 -21.67
C GLY A 281 0.65 -11.17 -21.78
N ASP A 282 1.66 -11.14 -22.65
CA ASP A 282 2.54 -12.29 -22.86
C ASP A 282 3.28 -12.69 -21.57
N ARG A 283 3.62 -13.98 -21.53
CA ARG A 283 4.35 -14.62 -20.43
C ARG A 283 5.64 -13.84 -20.11
N GLN A 284 5.76 -13.39 -18.86
CA GLN A 284 6.99 -12.80 -18.33
C GLN A 284 7.97 -13.89 -17.88
N GLU A 285 8.84 -14.36 -18.77
CA GLU A 285 9.71 -15.53 -18.49
C GLU A 285 10.58 -15.40 -17.23
N LYS A 286 10.98 -14.17 -16.85
CA LYS A 286 11.82 -13.92 -15.67
C LYS A 286 11.03 -13.73 -14.37
N ALA A 287 9.71 -13.62 -14.44
CA ALA A 287 8.89 -13.39 -13.25
C ALA A 287 8.69 -14.72 -12.47
N PRO A 288 8.73 -14.68 -11.13
CA PRO A 288 8.48 -15.87 -10.32
C PRO A 288 7.07 -16.40 -10.57
N ARG A 289 6.95 -17.73 -10.64
CA ARG A 289 5.69 -18.45 -10.88
C ARG A 289 5.07 -19.05 -9.64
N VAL A 290 5.86 -19.12 -8.58
CA VAL A 290 5.40 -19.40 -7.23
C VAL A 290 5.51 -18.10 -6.43
N VAL A 291 4.37 -17.56 -6.01
CA VAL A 291 4.29 -16.23 -5.38
C VAL A 291 3.73 -16.38 -3.96
N ALA A 292 4.55 -16.02 -2.98
CA ALA A 292 4.19 -16.00 -1.57
C ALA A 292 3.68 -14.62 -1.16
N TYR A 293 2.56 -14.58 -0.42
CA TYR A 293 2.03 -13.37 0.19
C TYR A 293 1.64 -13.63 1.65
N PRO A 294 1.96 -12.76 2.63
CA PRO A 294 2.85 -11.59 2.54
C PRO A 294 4.20 -11.94 1.92
N SER A 295 4.80 -10.97 1.23
CA SER A 295 6.07 -11.21 0.52
C SER A 295 7.17 -11.61 1.52
N PRO A 296 8.16 -12.44 1.12
CA PRO A 296 9.31 -12.75 1.97
C PRO A 296 9.96 -11.48 2.55
N GLY A 297 10.07 -11.41 3.88
CA GLY A 297 10.59 -10.26 4.63
C GLY A 297 9.64 -9.07 4.75
N GLN A 298 8.36 -9.19 4.36
CA GLN A 298 7.38 -8.10 4.49
C GLN A 298 7.21 -7.72 5.96
N LYS A 299 7.27 -6.41 6.24
CA LYS A 299 6.99 -5.85 7.57
C LYS A 299 5.67 -5.09 7.57
N GLY A 300 5.07 -4.97 8.75
CA GLY A 300 3.85 -4.19 8.94
C GLY A 300 2.60 -4.84 8.36
N VAL A 301 2.62 -6.17 8.18
CA VAL A 301 1.48 -6.96 7.70
C VAL A 301 0.32 -6.81 8.69
N PRO A 302 -0.93 -6.62 8.24
CA PRO A 302 -2.05 -6.62 9.16
C PRO A 302 -2.24 -7.95 9.87
N ARG A 303 -3.06 -7.92 10.92
CA ARG A 303 -3.22 -9.07 11.83
C ARG A 303 -4.42 -9.94 11.50
N GLY A 304 -5.47 -9.35 10.95
CA GLY A 304 -6.76 -9.98 10.70
C GLY A 304 -7.26 -9.75 9.28
N PHE A 305 -8.30 -10.49 8.94
CA PHE A 305 -9.01 -10.42 7.67
C PHE A 305 -10.25 -9.54 7.79
N ASP A 306 -10.47 -8.63 6.83
CA ASP A 306 -11.60 -7.69 6.82
C ASP A 306 -12.88 -8.26 6.19
N GLY A 307 -12.77 -9.39 5.50
CA GLY A 307 -13.87 -9.96 4.72
C GLY A 307 -13.68 -9.76 3.22
N GLU A 308 -14.23 -10.69 2.46
CA GLU A 308 -14.34 -10.58 1.01
C GLU A 308 -15.55 -11.40 0.55
N ASN A 309 -15.96 -11.24 -0.70
CA ASN A 309 -16.92 -12.12 -1.34
C ASN A 309 -16.30 -12.61 -2.66
N PRO A 310 -16.10 -13.93 -2.87
CA PRO A 310 -16.51 -15.05 -2.02
C PRO A 310 -15.78 -15.09 -0.67
N ASP A 311 -16.48 -15.43 0.42
CA ASP A 311 -15.85 -15.44 1.76
C ASP A 311 -15.01 -16.72 1.97
N PRO A 312 -13.68 -16.62 2.17
CA PRO A 312 -12.80 -17.76 2.38
C PRO A 312 -12.75 -18.24 3.83
N ARG A 313 -13.45 -17.55 4.74
CA ARG A 313 -13.46 -17.95 6.15
C ARG A 313 -14.04 -19.36 6.29
N PRO A 314 -13.45 -20.21 7.14
CA PRO A 314 -14.09 -21.46 7.54
C PRO A 314 -15.50 -21.21 8.09
N ALA A 315 -16.41 -22.12 7.76
CA ALA A 315 -17.80 -22.03 8.21
C ALA A 315 -17.89 -21.85 9.73
N GLY A 316 -18.69 -20.87 10.17
CA GLY A 316 -18.91 -20.57 11.58
C GLY A 316 -17.83 -19.71 12.26
N THR A 317 -16.90 -19.13 11.49
CA THR A 317 -15.89 -18.21 12.02
C THR A 317 -16.13 -16.78 11.56
N ASP A 318 -16.19 -15.84 12.52
CA ASP A 318 -16.35 -14.42 12.22
C ASP A 318 -15.03 -13.66 12.21
N VAL A 319 -14.04 -14.13 12.97
CA VAL A 319 -12.73 -13.48 13.12
C VAL A 319 -11.64 -14.50 12.80
N VAL A 320 -10.78 -14.16 11.85
CA VAL A 320 -9.62 -14.96 11.48
C VAL A 320 -8.42 -14.05 11.23
N GLY A 321 -7.23 -14.66 11.25
CA GLY A 321 -5.99 -13.98 10.94
C GLY A 321 -5.90 -13.53 9.49
N TYR A 322 -4.96 -12.63 9.22
CA TYR A 322 -4.65 -12.17 7.87
C TYR A 322 -4.29 -13.35 6.94
N PRO A 323 -4.82 -13.39 5.69
CA PRO A 323 -4.60 -14.52 4.79
C PRO A 323 -3.15 -14.58 4.31
N VAL A 324 -2.48 -15.69 4.61
CA VAL A 324 -1.14 -16.03 4.12
C VAL A 324 -1.28 -17.02 2.99
N THR A 325 -0.78 -16.69 1.80
CA THR A 325 -1.00 -17.47 0.58
C THR A 325 0.29 -17.86 -0.13
N LEU A 326 0.26 -19.00 -0.81
CA LEU A 326 1.25 -19.41 -1.81
C LEU A 326 0.52 -19.81 -3.09
N THR A 327 0.77 -19.08 -4.19
CA THR A 327 0.10 -19.29 -5.48
C THR A 327 1.05 -19.84 -6.53
N TRP A 328 0.63 -20.88 -7.25
CA TRP A 328 1.33 -21.47 -8.40
C TRP A 328 0.65 -21.05 -9.71
N PHE A 329 1.23 -20.04 -10.39
CA PHE A 329 0.64 -19.42 -11.59
C PHE A 329 0.86 -20.19 -12.89
N ASP A 330 1.68 -21.23 -12.91
CA ASP A 330 1.99 -22.01 -14.13
C ASP A 330 0.95 -23.11 -14.44
N GLY A 331 -0.18 -23.14 -13.70
CA GLY A 331 -1.21 -24.17 -13.88
C GLY A 331 -0.72 -25.58 -13.51
N GLU A 332 0.33 -25.67 -12.70
CA GLU A 332 0.92 -26.94 -12.30
C GLU A 332 -0.06 -27.75 -11.46
N GLU A 333 0.00 -29.07 -11.57
CA GLU A 333 -0.73 -29.95 -10.66
C GLU A 333 -0.06 -29.91 -9.28
N VAL A 334 -0.81 -29.41 -8.29
CA VAL A 334 -0.38 -29.30 -6.89
C VAL A 334 -1.26 -30.20 -6.02
N ARG A 335 -0.62 -31.09 -5.25
CA ARG A 335 -1.29 -32.05 -4.37
C ARG A 335 -0.65 -32.09 -2.98
N GLY A 336 -1.39 -32.59 -2.00
CA GLY A 336 -0.88 -32.84 -0.65
C GLY A 336 -0.36 -31.58 0.02
N VAL A 337 -1.04 -30.45 -0.17
CA VAL A 337 -0.61 -29.15 0.37
C VAL A 337 -0.73 -29.16 1.89
N GLU A 338 0.41 -28.96 2.55
CA GLU A 338 0.52 -28.68 3.98
C GLU A 338 1.12 -27.29 4.17
N MET A 339 0.55 -26.49 5.06
CA MET A 339 1.03 -25.14 5.35
C MET A 339 1.02 -24.89 6.85
N GLU A 340 2.20 -24.56 7.40
CA GLU A 340 2.37 -24.20 8.79
C GLU A 340 2.81 -22.74 8.92
N VAL A 341 2.26 -22.03 9.90
CA VAL A 341 2.74 -20.73 10.33
C VAL A 341 3.19 -20.83 11.79
N ARG A 342 4.39 -20.33 12.09
CA ARG A 342 4.99 -20.38 13.43
C ARG A 342 5.40 -18.99 13.90
N ALA A 343 5.13 -18.68 15.16
CA ALA A 343 5.61 -17.48 15.84
C ALA A 343 6.50 -17.90 17.02
N ALA A 344 7.74 -17.41 17.06
CA ALA A 344 8.74 -17.83 18.06
C ALA A 344 8.89 -19.37 18.19
N GLY A 345 8.77 -20.09 17.07
CA GLY A 345 8.85 -21.57 17.00
C GLY A 345 7.54 -22.30 17.35
N VAL A 346 6.56 -21.62 17.95
CA VAL A 346 5.25 -22.18 18.30
C VAL A 346 4.33 -22.16 17.09
N LEU A 347 3.61 -23.26 16.84
CA LEU A 347 2.62 -23.34 15.77
C LEU A 347 1.46 -22.37 16.07
N VAL A 348 1.09 -21.58 15.07
CA VAL A 348 -0.10 -20.71 15.11
C VAL A 348 -1.30 -21.56 14.70
N PRO A 349 -2.31 -21.75 15.57
CA PRO A 349 -3.54 -22.45 15.20
C PRO A 349 -4.24 -21.75 14.05
N GLY A 350 -4.68 -22.51 13.06
CA GLY A 350 -5.33 -21.96 11.88
C GLY A 350 -5.83 -23.03 10.92
N TYR A 351 -6.42 -22.53 9.86
CA TYR A 351 -7.07 -23.30 8.82
C TYR A 351 -6.28 -23.18 7.54
N VAL A 352 -6.10 -24.30 6.85
CA VAL A 352 -5.45 -24.35 5.53
C VAL A 352 -6.49 -24.76 4.50
N SER A 353 -6.56 -23.99 3.41
CA SER A 353 -7.27 -24.37 2.19
C SER A 353 -6.30 -24.54 1.02
N SER A 354 -6.68 -25.40 0.09
CA SER A 354 -5.91 -25.74 -1.11
C SER A 354 -6.85 -26.17 -2.23
N GLN A 355 -6.32 -26.62 -3.36
CA GLN A 355 -7.14 -27.08 -4.50
C GLN A 355 -7.92 -28.35 -4.17
N GLU A 356 -7.33 -29.23 -3.36
CA GLU A 356 -7.95 -30.49 -2.92
C GLU A 356 -8.96 -30.28 -1.78
N LYS A 357 -8.78 -29.20 -1.01
CA LYS A 357 -9.69 -28.79 0.07
C LYS A 357 -9.91 -27.28 0.01
N PRO A 358 -10.73 -26.79 -0.94
CA PRO A 358 -10.91 -25.37 -1.14
C PRO A 358 -11.60 -24.72 0.07
N ALA A 359 -11.33 -23.43 0.28
CA ALA A 359 -11.98 -22.67 1.35
C ALA A 359 -13.50 -22.65 1.17
N ARG A 360 -13.94 -22.71 -0.09
CA ARG A 360 -15.32 -22.78 -0.52
C ARG A 360 -15.53 -23.95 -1.46
N ALA A 361 -16.58 -24.74 -1.26
CA ALA A 361 -16.88 -25.87 -2.14
C ALA A 361 -17.38 -25.43 -3.53
N ASP A 362 -17.95 -24.23 -3.62
CA ASP A 362 -18.54 -23.63 -4.84
C ASP A 362 -17.57 -22.68 -5.57
N PHE A 363 -16.36 -22.45 -5.05
CA PHE A 363 -15.41 -21.51 -5.62
C PHE A 363 -13.97 -22.06 -5.58
N PRO A 364 -13.24 -22.06 -6.71
CA PRO A 364 -11.91 -22.66 -6.78
C PRO A 364 -10.89 -21.87 -5.94
N ASN A 365 -9.87 -22.56 -5.45
CA ASN A 365 -8.72 -21.96 -4.77
C ASN A 365 -7.66 -21.42 -5.75
N ASP A 366 -7.89 -21.49 -7.07
CA ASP A 366 -7.02 -20.99 -8.14
C ASP A 366 -5.53 -21.31 -7.97
N ASN A 367 -5.21 -22.60 -7.79
CA ASN A 367 -3.84 -23.04 -7.52
C ASN A 367 -3.14 -22.21 -6.42
N THR A 368 -3.90 -21.80 -5.40
CA THR A 368 -3.39 -21.14 -4.20
C THR A 368 -3.66 -21.92 -2.92
N ALA A 369 -2.60 -22.13 -2.14
CA ALA A 369 -2.70 -22.51 -0.74
C ALA A 369 -2.97 -21.26 0.09
N CYS A 370 -3.91 -21.32 1.04
CA CYS A 370 -4.21 -20.20 1.94
C CYS A 370 -4.28 -20.68 3.39
N PHE A 371 -3.52 -20.04 4.27
CA PHE A 371 -3.60 -20.17 5.71
C PHE A 371 -4.28 -18.94 6.32
N MET A 372 -5.25 -19.19 7.20
CA MET A 372 -5.87 -18.17 8.05
C MET A 372 -5.86 -18.64 9.50
N ALA A 373 -5.27 -17.85 10.40
CA ALA A 373 -5.22 -18.21 11.83
C ALA A 373 -6.62 -18.17 12.47
N GLU A 374 -6.84 -18.94 13.54
CA GLU A 374 -8.11 -18.97 14.30
C GLU A 374 -8.49 -17.63 14.96
N GLY A 375 -7.58 -16.68 14.95
CA GLY A 375 -7.81 -15.30 15.36
C GLY A 375 -6.75 -14.37 14.78
N PRO A 376 -6.77 -13.09 15.16
CA PRO A 376 -5.80 -12.12 14.66
C PRO A 376 -4.37 -12.54 15.03
N LEU A 377 -3.46 -12.49 14.07
CA LEU A 377 -2.04 -12.77 14.30
C LEU A 377 -1.48 -11.87 15.40
N ALA A 378 -0.46 -12.33 16.12
CA ALA A 378 0.19 -11.54 17.16
C ALA A 378 0.76 -10.24 16.58
N ALA A 379 0.65 -9.11 17.29
CA ALA A 379 1.16 -7.82 16.82
C ALA A 379 2.69 -7.78 16.83
N SER A 380 3.30 -7.02 15.91
CA SER A 380 4.76 -6.79 15.87
C SER A 380 5.60 -8.08 15.97
N THR A 381 5.11 -9.18 15.40
CA THR A 381 5.65 -10.53 15.60
C THR A 381 6.19 -11.08 14.29
N LEU A 382 7.38 -11.68 14.35
CA LEU A 382 7.96 -12.44 13.24
C LEU A 382 7.26 -13.80 13.13
N HIS A 383 6.71 -14.07 11.96
CA HIS A 383 6.06 -15.32 11.62
C HIS A 383 6.89 -16.03 10.54
N LYS A 384 7.15 -17.31 10.74
CA LYS A 384 7.79 -18.19 9.76
C LYS A 384 6.73 -19.09 9.15
N VAL A 385 6.71 -19.16 7.82
CA VAL A 385 5.79 -19.97 7.04
C VAL A 385 6.58 -21.10 6.40
N VAL A 386 6.01 -22.31 6.44
CA VAL A 386 6.55 -23.48 5.75
C VAL A 386 5.40 -24.11 4.97
N VAL A 387 5.60 -24.26 3.66
CA VAL A 387 4.66 -24.96 2.78
C VAL A 387 5.34 -26.18 2.20
N ARG A 388 4.66 -27.32 2.28
CA ARG A 388 5.05 -28.58 1.64
C ARG A 388 3.94 -29.03 0.70
N ALA A 389 4.32 -29.57 -0.45
CA ALA A 389 3.38 -30.10 -1.43
C ALA A 389 4.11 -31.07 -2.37
N THR A 390 3.33 -31.71 -3.23
CA THR A 390 3.83 -32.36 -4.44
C THR A 390 3.43 -31.50 -5.64
N VAL A 391 4.41 -31.02 -6.41
CA VAL A 391 4.20 -30.19 -7.60
C VAL A 391 4.73 -30.95 -8.81
N LYS A 392 3.88 -31.23 -9.80
CA LYS A 392 4.23 -32.05 -10.98
C LYS A 392 4.83 -33.42 -10.62
N GLY A 393 4.37 -34.02 -9.51
CA GLY A 393 4.87 -35.31 -9.02
C GLY A 393 6.15 -35.24 -8.18
N GLU A 394 6.79 -34.06 -8.07
CA GLU A 394 8.03 -33.88 -7.31
C GLU A 394 7.76 -33.24 -5.93
N PRO A 395 8.51 -33.62 -4.89
CA PRO A 395 8.44 -32.96 -3.60
C PRO A 395 8.80 -31.48 -3.70
N PHE A 396 7.97 -30.64 -3.10
CA PHE A 396 8.15 -29.20 -3.03
C PHE A 396 8.15 -28.74 -1.57
N GLU A 397 9.11 -27.88 -1.20
CA GLU A 397 9.12 -27.17 0.07
C GLU A 397 9.50 -25.71 -0.14
N MET A 398 8.74 -24.79 0.45
CA MET A 398 9.09 -23.37 0.50
C MET A 398 8.93 -22.82 1.91
N THR A 399 9.93 -22.04 2.32
CA THR A 399 9.95 -21.36 3.62
C THR A 399 10.19 -19.88 3.43
N TRP A 400 9.42 -19.05 4.13
CA TRP A 400 9.68 -17.61 4.21
C TRP A 400 9.20 -17.02 5.53
N GLU A 401 9.50 -15.74 5.75
CA GLU A 401 9.11 -15.03 6.96
C GLU A 401 8.43 -13.71 6.64
N PHE A 402 7.56 -13.25 7.53
CA PHE A 402 6.99 -11.92 7.51
C PHE A 402 6.79 -11.40 8.95
N THR A 403 6.67 -10.09 9.10
CA THR A 403 6.44 -9.44 10.39
C THR A 403 5.13 -8.68 10.36
N THR A 404 4.24 -9.02 11.29
CA THR A 404 3.00 -8.28 11.50
C THR A 404 3.28 -6.89 12.06
N GLY A 405 2.41 -5.94 11.74
CA GLY A 405 2.37 -4.63 12.38
C GLY A 405 1.43 -4.62 13.58
N THR A 406 1.01 -3.42 13.95
CA THR A 406 0.00 -3.19 14.99
C THR A 406 -1.42 -3.12 14.43
N ARG A 407 -1.56 -2.85 13.13
CA ARG A 407 -2.85 -2.68 12.44
C ARG A 407 -3.62 -4.01 12.38
N MET A 408 -4.92 -3.95 12.61
CA MET A 408 -5.80 -5.10 12.44
C MET A 408 -5.93 -5.48 10.97
N SER A 409 -6.09 -4.51 10.09
CA SER A 409 -6.26 -4.75 8.66
C SER A 409 -5.57 -3.69 7.80
N GLU A 410 -5.48 -3.90 6.48
CA GLU A 410 -4.90 -2.91 5.57
C GLU A 410 -5.75 -1.64 5.48
N GLU A 411 -7.08 -1.80 5.58
CA GLU A 411 -8.03 -0.67 5.53
C GLU A 411 -8.17 0.05 6.87
N GLY A 412 -7.63 -0.53 7.96
CA GLY A 412 -7.74 0.04 9.29
C GLY A 412 -9.19 0.02 9.76
N TRP A 413 -9.65 -1.12 10.26
CA TRP A 413 -10.89 -1.14 11.02
C TRP A 413 -10.79 -0.23 12.27
N ARG A 414 -11.94 0.37 12.61
CA ARG A 414 -12.16 1.23 13.79
C ARG A 414 -11.72 0.58 15.10
#